data_AF-A0A2A9NBU1-F1
#
_entry.id   AF-A0A2A9NBU1-F1
#
_cell.length_a   1.000
_cell.length_b   1.000
_cell.length_c   1.000
_cell.angle_alpha   90.00
_cell.angle_beta   90.00
_cell.angle_gamma   90.00
#
_symmetry.space_group_name_H-M   'P 1'
#
loop_
_entity.id
_entity.type
_entity.pdbx_description
1 polymer ?
#
loop_
_entity_poly.entity_id
_entity_poly.type
_entity_poly.pdbx_seq_one_letter_code
_entity_poly.pdbx_strand_id
1 'polypeptide(L)'
;MSQHIPSNHLPSLSHHPHITHHTTYLHYSPPNHSQSIPHTTVSQIRGIAPQDTTRQPATTTTTTTTTSQQRTANTPTLQAQQPRRQASSSSNGTIGPLIATGDWTKDLVHLAKTAELKKHALTLQLHTAHILSAHASLDQKSQEIQDIKEQKNRLDSERTRLLNSLREINEDRDKADLMEVTIKKECDELRQKIDQLTEGDYAAAKKDVDRLRQELGQSPLPSLHATLEEKKVQYLNERRLNGNENQISNIKRTGTEPSETVPPTGKRPRGRPKGSKNRAKAIATSEAPPASSS
;
A
#
# COMPACT_ATOMS: atom_id res chain seq x y z
N MET A 1 26.99 -25.05 69.99
CA MET A 1 27.42 -23.94 69.10
C MET A 1 26.28 -23.67 68.13
N SER A 2 25.35 -22.80 68.53
CA SER A 2 24.16 -22.46 67.75
C SER A 2 24.49 -21.27 66.85
N GLN A 3 24.41 -21.46 65.54
CA GLN A 3 24.52 -20.38 64.55
C GLN A 3 23.09 -19.93 64.21
N HIS A 4 22.79 -18.69 64.58
CA HIS A 4 21.53 -18.00 64.35
C HIS A 4 21.59 -17.31 62.98
N ILE A 5 20.67 -17.64 62.06
CA ILE A 5 20.59 -17.03 60.72
C ILE A 5 19.50 -15.94 60.76
N PRO A 6 19.80 -14.67 60.40
CA PRO A 6 18.80 -13.61 60.39
C PRO A 6 17.90 -13.67 59.14
N SER A 7 16.61 -13.43 59.37
CA SER A 7 15.55 -13.37 58.35
C SER A 7 15.62 -12.08 57.52
N ASN A 8 15.73 -12.21 56.20
CA ASN A 8 15.59 -11.11 55.26
C ASN A 8 14.11 -10.78 55.01
N HIS A 9 13.71 -9.57 55.42
CA HIS A 9 12.40 -8.98 55.15
C HIS A 9 12.40 -8.38 53.73
N LEU A 10 11.57 -8.92 52.84
CA LEU A 10 11.29 -8.32 51.52
C LEU A 10 10.23 -7.21 51.67
N PRO A 11 10.39 -6.03 51.04
CA PRO A 11 9.33 -5.05 50.97
C PRO A 11 8.33 -5.41 49.85
N SER A 12 7.06 -5.43 50.23
CA SER A 12 5.89 -5.40 49.35
C SER A 12 5.92 -4.13 48.51
N LEU A 13 6.16 -4.27 47.20
CA LEU A 13 5.94 -3.21 46.22
C LEU A 13 4.66 -3.51 45.43
N SER A 14 3.54 -3.09 46.02
CA SER A 14 2.29 -2.82 45.31
C SER A 14 2.46 -1.51 44.54
N HIS A 15 2.37 -1.54 43.21
CA HIS A 15 1.93 -0.42 42.37
C HIS A 15 1.51 -0.99 41.00
N HIS A 16 0.21 -1.25 40.82
CA HIS A 16 -0.40 -1.45 39.51
C HIS A 16 -0.71 -0.06 38.90
N PRO A 17 -0.17 0.30 37.73
CA PRO A 17 -0.64 1.47 37.01
C PRO A 17 -2.04 1.19 36.46
N HIS A 18 -3.03 1.89 37.00
CA HIS A 18 -4.37 1.95 36.45
C HIS A 18 -4.31 2.72 35.13
N ILE A 19 -4.12 2.01 34.01
CA ILE A 19 -4.26 2.57 32.66
C ILE A 19 -5.75 2.80 32.43
N THR A 20 -6.23 4.00 32.78
CA THR A 20 -7.49 4.53 32.27
C THR A 20 -7.37 4.69 30.77
N HIS A 21 -7.97 3.78 29.99
CA HIS A 21 -8.26 4.01 28.59
C HIS A 21 -9.37 5.06 28.49
N HIS A 22 -9.00 6.32 28.39
CA HIS A 22 -9.91 7.37 27.93
C HIS A 22 -10.15 7.14 26.44
N THR A 23 -11.23 6.43 26.12
CA THR A 23 -11.83 6.42 24.79
C THR A 23 -12.46 7.79 24.56
N THR A 24 -11.64 8.74 24.10
CA THR A 24 -12.14 10.01 23.57
C THR A 24 -12.93 9.69 22.31
N TYR A 25 -14.24 9.50 22.49
CA TYR A 25 -15.19 9.29 21.42
C TYR A 25 -15.21 10.58 20.59
N LEU A 26 -14.50 10.57 19.46
CA LEU A 26 -14.54 11.65 18.48
C LEU A 26 -15.96 11.67 17.90
N HIS A 27 -16.83 12.48 18.49
CA HIS A 27 -18.17 12.73 18.01
C HIS A 27 -18.07 13.55 16.72
N TYR A 28 -18.11 12.86 15.58
CA TYR A 28 -18.14 13.49 14.27
C TYR A 28 -19.51 14.17 14.08
N SER A 29 -19.59 15.48 14.31
CA SER A 29 -20.78 16.25 13.94
C SER A 29 -20.85 16.35 12.41
N PRO A 30 -21.89 15.80 11.76
CA PRO A 30 -22.04 15.92 10.32
C PRO A 30 -22.33 17.39 9.94
N PRO A 31 -21.76 17.88 8.82
CA PRO A 31 -22.05 19.24 8.36
C PRO A 31 -23.49 19.32 7.87
N ASN A 32 -24.30 20.13 8.55
CA ASN A 32 -25.63 20.53 8.13
C ASN A 32 -25.57 21.15 6.72
N HIS A 33 -26.11 20.45 5.73
CA HIS A 33 -26.47 21.02 4.43
C HIS A 33 -27.86 21.64 4.53
N SER A 34 -27.93 22.93 4.83
CA SER A 34 -29.12 23.74 4.57
C SER A 34 -28.91 24.56 3.30
N GLN A 35 -29.76 24.27 2.31
CA GLN A 35 -29.93 25.01 1.07
C GLN A 35 -30.28 26.48 1.33
N SER A 36 -29.64 27.39 0.59
CA SER A 36 -30.30 28.53 -0.09
C SER A 36 -29.32 29.26 -1.01
N ILE A 37 -29.71 29.40 -2.28
CA ILE A 37 -29.12 30.17 -3.39
C ILE A 37 -29.67 31.64 -3.31
N PRO A 38 -29.28 32.68 -4.09
CA PRO A 38 -28.07 33.02 -4.89
C PRO A 38 -27.45 34.39 -4.47
N HIS A 39 -26.33 34.83 -5.09
CA HIS A 39 -26.18 36.11 -5.80
C HIS A 39 -24.74 36.32 -6.34
N THR A 40 -24.69 36.82 -7.57
CA THR A 40 -23.56 37.34 -8.38
C THR A 40 -22.72 38.41 -7.68
N THR A 41 -21.40 38.44 -7.91
CA THR A 41 -20.58 39.65 -8.20
C THR A 41 -19.21 39.29 -8.79
N VAL A 42 -18.76 40.16 -9.68
CA VAL A 42 -17.62 40.19 -10.61
C VAL A 42 -16.31 40.66 -9.95
N SER A 43 -15.16 40.34 -10.58
CA SER A 43 -13.76 40.80 -10.35
C SER A 43 -12.98 40.10 -9.21
N GLN A 44 -11.68 39.78 -9.30
CA GLN A 44 -10.59 40.48 -9.98
C GLN A 44 -9.35 39.55 -10.14
N ILE A 45 -8.54 39.90 -11.13
CA ILE A 45 -7.29 39.29 -11.61
C ILE A 45 -6.08 39.66 -10.73
N ARG A 46 -5.23 38.67 -10.40
CA ARG A 46 -3.74 38.68 -10.20
C ARG A 46 -3.33 37.22 -9.92
N GLY A 47 -2.41 36.53 -10.58
CA GLY A 47 -1.16 36.92 -11.24
C GLY A 47 0.02 36.45 -10.36
N ILE A 48 0.99 35.69 -10.94
CA ILE A 48 2.23 35.06 -10.40
C ILE A 48 2.06 33.54 -10.15
N ALA A 49 2.80 32.55 -10.71
CA ALA A 49 3.78 32.43 -11.79
C ALA A 49 3.95 30.90 -12.11
N PRO A 50 4.27 30.49 -13.34
CA PRO A 50 4.57 29.09 -13.67
C PRO A 50 6.05 28.76 -13.40
N GLN A 51 6.31 27.73 -12.59
CA GLN A 51 7.64 27.12 -12.49
C GLN A 51 7.87 26.24 -13.71
N ASP A 52 8.88 26.64 -14.46
CA ASP A 52 9.47 25.97 -15.61
C ASP A 52 10.14 24.67 -15.14
N THR A 53 9.56 23.51 -15.44
CA THR A 53 10.27 22.23 -15.33
C THR A 53 10.43 21.65 -16.71
N THR A 54 11.54 22.03 -17.34
CA THR A 54 12.11 21.34 -18.49
C THR A 54 12.53 19.94 -18.06
N ARG A 55 11.76 18.90 -18.43
CA ARG A 55 12.22 17.50 -18.37
C ARG A 55 12.08 16.86 -19.74
N GLN A 56 13.23 16.57 -20.34
CA GLN A 56 13.37 15.74 -21.54
C GLN A 56 12.73 14.36 -21.32
N PRO A 57 11.94 13.84 -22.28
CA PRO A 57 11.68 12.42 -22.37
C PRO A 57 12.81 11.74 -23.19
N ALA A 58 13.58 10.89 -22.51
CA ALA A 58 14.42 9.89 -23.17
C ALA A 58 13.52 8.73 -23.62
N THR A 59 13.56 8.46 -24.92
CA THR A 59 12.97 7.30 -25.59
C THR A 59 13.81 6.05 -25.36
N THR A 60 13.21 4.96 -24.86
CA THR A 60 13.64 3.58 -25.21
C THR A 60 12.44 2.63 -25.26
N THR A 61 12.20 2.16 -26.48
CA THR A 61 11.40 1.03 -27.01
C THR A 61 11.71 -0.28 -26.25
N THR A 62 10.81 -1.27 -26.05
CA THR A 62 10.52 -2.38 -27.00
C THR A 62 9.46 -3.39 -26.46
N THR A 63 8.30 -3.49 -27.16
CA THR A 63 7.38 -4.63 -27.53
C THR A 63 6.92 -5.72 -26.52
N THR A 64 5.68 -6.30 -26.53
CA THR A 64 4.93 -6.95 -27.66
C THR A 64 3.40 -7.19 -27.41
N THR A 65 2.56 -6.93 -28.44
CA THR A 65 1.31 -7.61 -28.98
C THR A 65 0.07 -7.94 -28.10
N THR A 66 -1.21 -7.70 -28.48
CA THR A 66 -1.95 -8.14 -29.71
C THR A 66 -3.35 -7.46 -29.90
N THR A 67 -3.74 -7.18 -31.19
CA THR A 67 -5.07 -7.13 -31.90
C THR A 67 -6.26 -6.29 -31.34
N SER A 68 -6.99 -5.39 -32.03
CA SER A 68 -7.56 -5.37 -33.41
C SER A 68 -8.15 -3.98 -33.82
N GLN A 69 -8.31 -3.75 -35.13
CA GLN A 69 -9.26 -2.86 -35.85
C GLN A 69 -8.97 -1.35 -36.10
N GLN A 70 -8.47 -1.09 -37.32
CA GLN A 70 -9.05 -0.25 -38.40
C GLN A 70 -9.48 1.21 -38.11
N ARG A 71 -8.68 2.18 -38.60
CA ARG A 71 -9.15 3.25 -39.52
C ARG A 71 -7.99 4.03 -40.16
N THR A 72 -8.23 4.36 -41.43
CA THR A 72 -7.46 5.16 -42.38
C THR A 72 -7.40 6.65 -42.02
N ALA A 73 -6.25 7.31 -42.21
CA ALA A 73 -6.16 8.61 -42.91
C ALA A 73 -4.72 9.15 -42.99
N ASN A 74 -4.41 9.59 -44.21
CA ASN A 74 -3.21 10.25 -44.71
C ASN A 74 -2.68 11.43 -43.88
N THR A 75 -1.35 11.52 -43.73
CA THR A 75 -0.63 12.78 -43.44
C THR A 75 0.25 13.15 -44.63
N PRO A 76 0.02 14.32 -45.27
CA PRO A 76 0.94 14.86 -46.26
C PRO A 76 2.10 15.61 -45.57
N THR A 77 3.31 15.19 -45.90
CA THR A 77 4.58 15.84 -45.58
C THR A 77 4.68 17.18 -46.32
N LEU A 78 4.52 18.31 -45.62
CA LEU A 78 4.83 19.62 -46.19
C LEU A 78 6.32 19.92 -45.99
N GLN A 79 7.05 19.81 -47.11
CA GLN A 79 8.39 20.34 -47.32
C GLN A 79 8.46 21.83 -46.96
N ALA A 80 9.38 22.17 -46.05
CA ALA A 80 9.88 23.52 -45.91
C ALA A 80 10.75 23.87 -47.14
N GLN A 81 10.13 24.50 -48.14
CA GLN A 81 10.86 25.16 -49.23
C GLN A 81 11.29 26.55 -48.77
N GLN A 82 12.61 26.68 -48.52
CA GLN A 82 13.28 27.98 -48.41
C GLN A 82 13.19 28.72 -49.75
N PRO A 83 12.71 29.97 -49.81
CA PRO A 83 12.91 30.80 -50.98
C PRO A 83 14.36 31.30 -51.01
N ARG A 84 15.15 30.75 -51.96
CA ARG A 84 16.40 31.34 -52.43
C ARG A 84 16.12 32.75 -52.96
N ARG A 85 16.77 33.76 -52.38
CA ARG A 85 16.90 35.09 -52.98
C ARG A 85 17.75 34.96 -54.25
N GLN A 86 17.11 34.99 -55.42
CA GLN A 86 17.80 35.26 -56.68
C GLN A 86 17.88 36.78 -56.85
N ALA A 87 19.10 37.31 -56.76
CA ALA A 87 19.43 38.63 -57.25
C ALA A 87 19.48 38.55 -58.78
N SER A 88 18.44 39.07 -59.45
CA SER A 88 18.50 39.38 -60.88
C SER A 88 18.94 40.83 -61.06
N SER A 89 20.14 40.90 -61.59
CA SER A 89 20.85 42.03 -62.16
C SER A 89 20.04 42.83 -63.19
N SER A 90 19.98 44.14 -62.98
CA SER A 90 20.18 45.21 -63.98
C SER A 90 19.66 44.97 -65.40
N SER A 91 18.46 45.47 -65.69
CA SER A 91 18.06 45.86 -67.04
C SER A 91 18.26 47.36 -67.23
N ASN A 92 19.07 47.67 -68.25
CA ASN A 92 19.47 48.99 -68.72
C ASN A 92 18.36 50.05 -68.77
N GLY A 93 18.75 51.26 -68.40
CA GLY A 93 17.98 52.47 -68.60
C GLY A 93 17.88 52.84 -70.07
N THR A 94 16.65 53.08 -70.50
CA THR A 94 16.34 53.97 -71.62
C THR A 94 15.65 55.17 -71.00
N ILE A 95 16.33 56.32 -70.98
CA ILE A 95 15.81 57.59 -70.47
C ILE A 95 14.87 58.14 -71.54
N GLY A 96 13.62 57.67 -71.51
CA GLY A 96 12.47 58.34 -72.12
C GLY A 96 11.66 59.05 -71.02
N PRO A 97 10.97 60.16 -71.32
CA PRO A 97 10.18 60.86 -70.32
C PRO A 97 9.13 59.90 -69.75
N LEU A 98 9.28 59.56 -68.46
CA LEU A 98 8.34 58.77 -67.66
C LEU A 98 7.02 59.54 -67.54
N ILE A 99 6.20 59.49 -68.57
CA ILE A 99 4.77 59.72 -68.42
C ILE A 99 4.28 58.48 -67.67
N ALA A 100 3.91 58.68 -66.40
CA ALA A 100 3.29 57.64 -65.57
C ALA A 100 1.89 57.30 -66.13
N THR A 101 1.84 56.56 -67.22
CA THR A 101 0.66 55.83 -67.72
C THR A 101 0.53 54.47 -67.03
N GLY A 102 1.09 54.33 -65.83
CA GLY A 102 0.87 53.19 -64.94
C GLY A 102 -0.32 53.47 -64.03
N ASP A 103 -1.25 52.52 -63.96
CA ASP A 103 -2.50 52.62 -63.20
C ASP A 103 -2.24 52.50 -61.68
N TRP A 104 -1.56 53.49 -61.11
CA TRP A 104 -1.14 53.55 -59.70
C TRP A 104 -2.32 53.39 -58.72
N THR A 105 -3.52 53.76 -59.15
CA THR A 105 -4.74 53.58 -58.37
C THR A 105 -5.07 52.10 -58.22
N LYS A 106 -4.91 51.28 -59.28
CA LYS A 106 -5.08 49.82 -59.19
C LYS A 106 -4.02 49.19 -58.28
N ASP A 107 -2.76 49.64 -58.37
CA ASP A 107 -1.68 49.12 -57.52
C ASP A 107 -1.92 49.43 -56.04
N LEU A 108 -2.41 50.64 -55.72
CA LEU A 108 -2.76 51.01 -54.35
C LEU A 108 -3.92 50.17 -53.80
N VAL A 109 -4.98 49.97 -54.60
CA VAL A 109 -6.11 49.11 -54.23
C VAL A 109 -5.67 47.66 -54.05
N HIS A 110 -4.78 47.15 -54.93
CA HIS A 110 -4.22 45.81 -54.81
C HIS A 110 -3.37 45.65 -53.54
N LEU A 111 -2.55 46.66 -53.22
CA LEU A 111 -1.75 46.68 -52.00
C LEU A 111 -2.63 46.69 -50.75
N ALA A 112 -3.70 47.49 -50.73
CA ALA A 112 -4.67 47.53 -49.64
C ALA A 112 -5.36 46.17 -49.43
N LYS A 113 -5.87 45.55 -50.51
CA LYS A 113 -6.46 44.20 -50.46
C LYS A 113 -5.47 43.15 -49.99
N THR A 114 -4.21 43.25 -50.42
CA THR A 114 -3.13 42.34 -50.00
C THR A 114 -2.83 42.50 -48.51
N ALA A 115 -2.82 43.73 -47.99
CA ALA A 115 -2.62 44.01 -46.57
C ALA A 115 -3.80 43.48 -45.74
N GLU A 116 -5.03 43.68 -46.19
CA GLU A 116 -6.23 43.16 -45.53
C GLU A 116 -6.25 41.62 -45.52
N LEU A 117 -5.92 40.97 -46.64
CA LEU A 117 -5.79 39.51 -46.70
C LEU A 117 -4.73 38.99 -45.71
N LYS A 118 -3.57 39.66 -45.63
CA LYS A 118 -2.51 39.30 -44.67
C LYS A 118 -2.98 39.45 -43.22
N LYS A 119 -3.75 40.50 -42.90
CA LYS A 119 -4.36 40.68 -41.57
C LYS A 119 -5.29 39.51 -41.23
N HIS A 120 -6.17 39.11 -42.14
CA HIS A 120 -7.06 37.97 -41.93
C HIS A 120 -6.30 36.65 -41.80
N ALA A 121 -5.30 36.42 -42.64
CA ALA A 121 -4.45 35.22 -42.57
C ALA A 121 -3.74 35.10 -41.22
N LEU A 122 -3.16 36.20 -40.72
CA LEU A 122 -2.52 36.22 -39.41
C LEU A 122 -3.51 35.96 -38.27
N THR A 123 -4.71 36.55 -38.35
CA THR A 123 -5.78 36.33 -37.35
C THR A 123 -6.20 34.86 -37.31
N LEU A 124 -6.36 34.23 -38.49
CA LEU A 124 -6.68 32.81 -38.60
C LEU A 124 -5.56 31.93 -38.04
N GLN A 125 -4.30 32.26 -38.31
CA GLN A 125 -3.14 31.54 -37.75
C GLN A 125 -3.13 31.62 -36.21
N LEU A 126 -3.41 32.79 -35.64
CA LEU A 126 -3.49 32.98 -34.19
C LEU A 126 -4.60 32.13 -33.57
N HIS A 127 -5.81 32.16 -34.15
CA HIS A 127 -6.92 31.31 -33.70
C HIS A 127 -6.59 29.82 -33.83
N THR A 128 -5.92 29.42 -34.92
CA THR A 128 -5.48 28.03 -35.11
C THR A 128 -4.51 27.61 -34.00
N ALA A 129 -3.53 28.46 -33.65
CA ALA A 129 -2.61 28.19 -32.55
C ALA A 129 -3.32 28.06 -31.20
N HIS A 130 -4.30 28.93 -30.91
CA HIS A 130 -5.11 28.84 -29.69
C HIS A 130 -5.93 27.56 -29.63
N ILE A 131 -6.56 27.16 -30.75
CA ILE A 131 -7.32 25.90 -30.84
C ILE A 131 -6.41 24.70 -30.57
N LEU A 132 -5.22 24.66 -31.20
CA LEU A 132 -4.26 23.56 -31.00
C LEU A 132 -3.75 23.50 -29.55
N SER A 133 -3.45 24.63 -28.94
CA SER A 133 -3.03 24.70 -27.53
C SER A 133 -4.14 24.25 -26.58
N ALA A 134 -5.38 24.65 -26.84
CA ALA A 134 -6.53 24.19 -26.08
C ALA A 134 -6.75 22.68 -26.24
N HIS A 135 -6.57 22.12 -27.43
CA HIS A 135 -6.63 20.66 -27.66
C HIS A 135 -5.56 19.90 -26.88
N ALA A 136 -4.30 20.33 -26.93
CA ALA A 136 -3.23 19.69 -26.16
C ALA A 136 -3.51 19.71 -24.64
N SER A 137 -4.07 20.82 -24.14
CA SER A 137 -4.48 20.95 -22.74
C SER A 137 -5.64 20.03 -22.39
N LEU A 138 -6.62 19.90 -23.29
CA LEU A 138 -7.77 19.00 -23.11
C LEU A 138 -7.33 17.53 -23.07
N ASP A 139 -6.41 17.14 -23.95
CA ASP A 139 -5.89 15.77 -24.00
C ASP A 139 -5.09 15.43 -22.74
N GLN A 140 -4.24 16.35 -22.27
CA GLN A 140 -3.53 16.21 -21.01
C GLN A 140 -4.51 16.03 -19.83
N LYS A 141 -5.53 16.88 -19.73
CA LYS A 141 -6.54 16.79 -18.66
C LYS A 141 -7.36 15.50 -18.75
N SER A 142 -7.64 15.01 -19.95
CA SER A 142 -8.33 13.74 -20.16
C SER A 142 -7.49 12.55 -19.67
N GLN A 143 -6.18 12.57 -19.92
CA GLN A 143 -5.26 11.57 -19.38
C GLN A 143 -5.18 11.64 -17.85
N GLU A 144 -5.03 12.84 -17.27
CA GLU A 144 -5.01 13.02 -15.81
C GLU A 144 -6.30 12.46 -15.16
N ILE A 145 -7.47 12.66 -15.77
CA ILE A 145 -8.74 12.08 -15.30
C ILE A 145 -8.71 10.55 -15.35
N GLN A 146 -8.12 9.96 -16.39
CA GLN A 146 -8.00 8.51 -16.52
C GLN A 146 -7.09 7.94 -15.43
N ASP A 147 -5.93 8.55 -15.20
CA ASP A 147 -4.98 8.14 -14.18
C ASP A 147 -5.59 8.19 -12.77
N ILE A 148 -6.35 9.25 -12.47
CA ILE A 148 -7.08 9.40 -11.20
C ILE A 148 -8.15 8.30 -11.05
N LYS A 149 -8.86 7.95 -12.12
CA LYS A 149 -9.86 6.86 -12.09
C LYS A 149 -9.21 5.52 -11.80
N GLU A 150 -8.06 5.23 -12.40
CA GLU A 150 -7.32 4.00 -12.16
C GLU A 150 -6.80 3.92 -10.72
N GLN A 151 -6.21 5.02 -10.21
CA GLN A 151 -5.76 5.10 -8.82
C GLN A 151 -6.91 4.87 -7.83
N LYS A 152 -8.08 5.47 -8.10
CA LYS A 152 -9.29 5.25 -7.29
C LYS A 152 -9.68 3.77 -7.29
N ASN A 153 -9.75 3.14 -8.46
CA ASN A 153 -10.12 1.73 -8.57
C ASN A 153 -9.15 0.79 -7.81
N ARG A 154 -7.86 1.11 -7.83
CA ARG A 154 -6.84 0.40 -7.05
C ARG A 154 -7.08 0.54 -5.54
N LEU A 155 -7.36 1.75 -5.07
CA LEU A 155 -7.66 1.99 -3.65
C LEU A 155 -8.96 1.31 -3.21
N ASP A 156 -10.00 1.30 -4.04
CA ASP A 156 -11.26 0.61 -3.76
C ASP A 156 -11.07 -0.91 -3.67
N SER A 157 -10.20 -1.48 -4.52
CA SER A 157 -9.83 -2.89 -4.47
C SER A 157 -9.07 -3.25 -3.19
N GLU A 158 -8.10 -2.42 -2.80
CA GLU A 158 -7.35 -2.58 -1.55
C GLU A 158 -8.25 -2.45 -0.31
N ARG A 159 -9.16 -1.45 -0.30
CA ARG A 159 -10.17 -1.30 0.75
C ARG A 159 -11.00 -2.57 0.90
N THR A 160 -11.47 -3.14 -0.20
CA THR A 160 -12.25 -4.37 -0.20
C THR A 160 -11.45 -5.55 0.33
N ARG A 161 -10.18 -5.70 -0.09
CA ARG A 161 -9.29 -6.74 0.42
C ARG A 161 -9.09 -6.64 1.93
N LEU A 162 -8.81 -5.44 2.45
CA LEU A 162 -8.59 -5.21 3.87
C LEU A 162 -9.86 -5.47 4.70
N LEU A 163 -11.04 -5.10 4.20
CA LEU A 163 -12.31 -5.40 4.86
C LEU A 163 -12.55 -6.91 4.95
N ASN A 164 -12.20 -7.67 3.89
CA ASN A 164 -12.31 -9.13 3.92
C ASN A 164 -11.32 -9.74 4.92
N SER A 165 -10.07 -9.29 4.96
CA SER A 165 -9.09 -9.77 5.96
C SER A 165 -9.52 -9.45 7.39
N LEU A 166 -10.12 -8.27 7.63
CA LEU A 166 -10.65 -7.93 8.96
C LEU A 166 -11.82 -8.82 9.35
N ARG A 167 -12.68 -9.19 8.40
CA ARG A 167 -13.77 -10.13 8.62
C ARG A 167 -13.23 -11.51 9.02
N GLU A 168 -12.26 -12.03 8.29
CA GLU A 168 -11.62 -13.32 8.57
C GLU A 168 -10.99 -13.36 9.97
N ILE A 169 -10.25 -12.32 10.35
CA ILE A 169 -9.65 -12.21 11.71
C ILE A 169 -10.72 -12.22 12.80
N ASN A 170 -11.85 -11.56 12.58
CA ASN A 170 -12.95 -11.58 13.54
C ASN A 170 -13.58 -12.97 13.64
N GLU A 171 -13.79 -13.66 12.53
CA GLU A 171 -14.31 -15.03 12.50
C GLU A 171 -13.36 -16.01 13.23
N ASP A 172 -12.04 -15.87 13.03
CA ASP A 172 -11.02 -16.66 13.72
C ASP A 172 -10.97 -16.37 15.23
N ARG A 173 -11.10 -15.10 15.63
CA ARG A 173 -11.18 -14.71 17.03
C ARG A 173 -12.40 -15.35 17.70
N ASP A 174 -13.57 -15.23 17.08
CA ASP A 174 -14.81 -15.78 17.63
C ASP A 174 -14.73 -17.31 17.76
N LYS A 175 -14.05 -17.98 16.81
CA LYS A 175 -13.74 -19.41 16.90
C LYS A 175 -12.78 -19.74 18.05
N ALA A 176 -11.73 -18.95 18.25
CA ALA A 176 -10.79 -19.12 19.34
C ALA A 176 -11.48 -18.93 20.71
N ASP A 177 -12.35 -17.94 20.84
CA ASP A 177 -13.15 -17.69 22.05
C ASP A 177 -14.07 -18.88 22.35
N LEU A 178 -14.73 -19.45 21.32
CA LEU A 178 -15.55 -20.65 21.49
C LEU A 178 -14.73 -21.87 21.94
N MET A 179 -13.54 -22.06 21.36
CA MET A 179 -12.61 -23.13 21.79
C MET A 179 -12.12 -22.92 23.21
N GLU A 180 -11.82 -21.68 23.61
CA GLU A 180 -11.38 -21.34 24.96
C GLU A 180 -12.48 -21.69 25.99
N VAL A 181 -13.72 -21.30 25.72
CA VAL A 181 -14.87 -21.64 26.59
C VAL A 181 -15.04 -23.15 26.70
N THR A 182 -14.91 -23.88 25.59
CA THR A 182 -15.02 -25.34 25.56
C THR A 182 -13.94 -26.00 26.44
N ILE A 183 -12.67 -25.61 26.25
CA ILE A 183 -11.55 -26.15 27.01
C ILE A 183 -11.67 -25.79 28.50
N LYS A 184 -12.12 -24.57 28.83
CA LYS A 184 -12.36 -24.16 30.23
C LYS A 184 -13.40 -25.06 30.88
N LYS A 185 -14.52 -25.32 30.20
CA LYS A 185 -15.57 -26.21 30.69
C LYS A 185 -15.04 -27.63 30.93
N GLU A 186 -14.30 -28.19 29.97
CA GLU A 186 -13.68 -29.51 30.11
C GLU A 186 -12.67 -29.56 31.28
N CYS A 187 -11.89 -28.49 31.48
CA CYS A 187 -10.97 -28.39 32.61
C CYS A 187 -11.73 -28.38 33.95
N ASP A 188 -12.83 -27.65 34.03
CA ASP A 188 -13.67 -27.59 35.24
C ASP A 188 -14.34 -28.94 35.52
N GLU A 189 -14.86 -29.61 34.49
CA GLU A 189 -15.42 -30.97 34.58
C GLU A 189 -14.35 -31.98 35.07
N LEU A 190 -13.12 -31.91 34.55
CA LEU A 190 -12.02 -32.77 34.98
C LEU A 190 -11.59 -32.48 36.43
N ARG A 191 -11.53 -31.21 36.83
CA ARG A 191 -11.24 -30.82 38.23
C ARG A 191 -12.30 -31.37 39.16
N GLN A 192 -13.57 -31.18 38.84
CA GLN A 192 -14.68 -31.71 39.62
C GLN A 192 -14.60 -33.24 39.75
N LYS A 193 -14.25 -33.93 38.67
CA LYS A 193 -14.07 -35.40 38.68
C LYS A 193 -12.89 -35.84 39.55
N ILE A 194 -11.78 -35.11 39.53
CA ILE A 194 -10.62 -35.37 40.40
C ILE A 194 -11.01 -35.19 41.86
N ASP A 195 -11.71 -34.10 42.19
CA ASP A 195 -12.17 -33.83 43.56
C ASP A 195 -13.11 -34.94 44.04
N GLN A 196 -14.08 -35.33 43.21
CA GLN A 196 -15.02 -36.41 43.51
C GLN A 196 -14.30 -37.74 43.80
N LEU A 197 -13.34 -38.13 42.97
CA LEU A 197 -12.60 -39.38 43.15
C LEU A 197 -11.67 -39.32 44.37
N THR A 198 -11.05 -38.17 44.61
CA THR A 198 -10.08 -37.97 45.69
C THR A 198 -10.77 -37.99 47.05
N GLU A 199 -11.91 -37.30 47.19
CA GLU A 199 -12.65 -37.19 48.45
C GLU A 199 -13.58 -38.39 48.71
N GLY A 200 -14.03 -39.06 47.66
CA GLY A 200 -14.92 -40.23 47.74
C GLY A 200 -14.15 -41.54 47.91
N ASP A 201 -14.18 -42.35 46.86
CA ASP A 201 -13.74 -43.75 46.89
C ASP A 201 -12.26 -43.90 47.27
N TYR A 202 -11.39 -43.01 46.79
CA TYR A 202 -9.96 -43.08 47.11
C TYR A 202 -9.70 -42.84 48.60
N ALA A 203 -10.31 -41.81 49.19
CA ALA A 203 -10.13 -41.50 50.61
C ALA A 203 -10.65 -42.63 51.51
N ALA A 204 -11.81 -43.22 51.18
CA ALA A 204 -12.35 -44.37 51.89
C ALA A 204 -11.40 -45.58 51.82
N ALA A 205 -10.98 -45.95 50.61
CA ALA A 205 -10.06 -47.06 50.40
C ALA A 205 -8.70 -46.83 51.08
N LYS A 206 -8.16 -45.62 51.02
CA LYS A 206 -6.89 -45.28 51.70
C LYS A 206 -7.00 -45.45 53.21
N LYS A 207 -8.09 -44.98 53.83
CA LYS A 207 -8.32 -45.14 55.27
C LYS A 207 -8.39 -46.61 55.67
N ASP A 208 -9.09 -47.44 54.89
CA ASP A 208 -9.18 -48.88 55.15
C ASP A 208 -7.81 -49.57 55.03
N VAL A 209 -7.01 -49.23 54.01
CA VAL A 209 -5.65 -49.78 53.83
C VAL A 209 -4.71 -49.33 54.94
N ASP A 210 -4.77 -48.05 55.34
CA ASP A 210 -3.94 -47.52 56.42
C ASP A 210 -4.30 -48.17 57.77
N ARG A 211 -5.59 -48.45 58.03
CA ARG A 211 -6.04 -49.22 59.20
C ARG A 211 -5.44 -50.63 59.21
N LEU A 212 -5.53 -51.37 58.10
CA LEU A 212 -4.97 -52.72 57.98
C LEU A 212 -3.44 -52.72 58.14
N ARG A 213 -2.75 -51.72 57.59
CA ARG A 213 -1.30 -51.54 57.76
C ARG A 213 -0.94 -51.29 59.22
N GLN A 214 -1.73 -50.48 59.92
CA GLN A 214 -1.53 -50.21 61.34
C GLN A 214 -1.69 -51.49 62.18
N GLU A 215 -2.69 -52.33 61.89
CA GLU A 215 -2.89 -53.64 62.55
C GLU A 215 -1.71 -54.60 62.31
N LEU A 216 -1.04 -54.50 61.16
CA LEU A 216 0.16 -55.27 60.82
C LEU A 216 1.48 -54.64 61.28
N GLY A 217 1.45 -53.47 61.94
CA GLY A 217 2.65 -52.75 62.38
C GLY A 217 3.45 -52.08 61.25
N GLN A 218 2.84 -51.84 60.09
CA GLN A 218 3.45 -51.14 58.96
C GLN A 218 3.15 -49.64 58.98
N SER A 219 4.01 -48.83 58.34
CA SER A 219 3.78 -47.40 58.18
C SER A 219 2.64 -47.09 57.20
N PRO A 220 1.91 -45.98 57.39
CA PRO A 220 0.82 -45.58 56.51
C PRO A 220 1.33 -45.26 55.10
N LEU A 221 0.43 -45.37 54.11
CA LEU A 221 0.77 -45.09 52.73
C LEU A 221 1.05 -43.59 52.51
N PRO A 222 1.97 -43.27 51.56
CA PRO A 222 2.23 -41.89 51.16
C PRO A 222 0.95 -41.21 50.62
N SER A 223 0.92 -39.88 50.70
CA SER A 223 -0.23 -39.10 50.25
C SER A 223 -0.34 -39.11 48.72
N LEU A 224 -1.58 -39.08 48.19
CA LEU A 224 -1.83 -38.97 46.75
C LEU A 224 -1.10 -37.77 46.13
N HIS A 225 -1.06 -36.66 46.87
CA HIS A 225 -0.39 -35.44 46.44
C HIS A 225 1.11 -35.64 46.21
N ALA A 226 1.80 -36.38 47.10
CA ALA A 226 3.22 -36.69 46.92
C ALA A 226 3.47 -37.49 45.64
N THR A 227 2.63 -38.49 45.37
CA THR A 227 2.74 -39.30 44.14
C THR A 227 2.44 -38.48 42.88
N LEU A 228 1.45 -37.57 42.94
CA LEU A 228 1.12 -36.69 41.81
C LEU A 228 2.26 -35.70 41.50
N GLU A 229 2.89 -35.10 42.51
CA GLU A 229 4.00 -34.17 42.27
C GLU A 229 5.22 -34.89 41.67
N GLU A 230 5.51 -36.12 42.12
CA GLU A 230 6.55 -36.94 41.50
C GLU A 230 6.25 -37.22 40.02
N LYS A 231 5.00 -37.57 39.69
CA LYS A 231 4.57 -37.81 38.30
C LYS A 231 4.61 -36.54 37.45
N LYS A 232 4.26 -35.40 38.02
CA LYS A 232 4.35 -34.09 37.35
C LYS A 232 5.80 -33.71 37.02
N VAL A 233 6.73 -33.97 37.95
CA VAL A 233 8.17 -33.79 37.71
C VAL A 233 8.65 -34.71 36.60
N GLN A 234 8.23 -35.98 36.59
CA GLN A 234 8.54 -36.92 35.51
C GLN A 234 8.03 -36.42 34.15
N TYR A 235 6.77 -36.00 34.07
CA TYR A 235 6.18 -35.47 32.83
C TYR A 235 6.90 -34.21 32.33
N LEU A 236 7.23 -33.26 33.21
CA LEU A 236 7.99 -32.07 32.83
C LEU A 236 9.39 -32.43 32.33
N ASN A 237 10.03 -33.44 32.92
CA ASN A 237 11.34 -33.90 32.47
C ASN A 237 11.26 -34.58 31.10
N GLU A 238 10.26 -35.44 30.88
CA GLU A 238 9.99 -36.09 29.60
C GLU A 238 9.68 -35.06 28.50
N ARG A 239 8.88 -34.04 28.80
CA ARG A 239 8.60 -32.96 27.85
C ARG A 239 9.85 -32.13 27.50
N ARG A 240 10.81 -31.98 28.42
CA ARG A 240 12.10 -31.33 28.11
C ARG A 240 12.97 -32.20 27.19
N LEU A 241 12.97 -33.52 27.40
CA LEU A 241 13.76 -34.46 26.60
C LEU A 241 13.15 -34.66 25.19
N ASN A 242 11.82 -34.67 25.07
CA ASN A 242 11.12 -34.96 23.80
C ASN A 242 10.63 -33.70 23.06
N GLY A 243 10.67 -32.53 23.70
CA GLY A 243 10.03 -31.30 23.21
C GLY A 243 10.69 -30.62 22.01
N ASN A 244 11.83 -31.10 21.52
CA ASN A 244 12.57 -30.43 20.45
C ASN A 244 12.12 -30.82 19.02
N GLU A 245 11.32 -31.89 18.85
CA GLU A 245 11.06 -32.45 17.52
C GLU A 245 9.71 -32.04 16.91
N ASN A 246 8.71 -31.68 17.74
CA ASN A 246 7.33 -31.45 17.26
C ASN A 246 6.88 -29.98 17.16
N GLN A 247 7.68 -28.98 17.56
CA GLN A 247 7.28 -27.56 17.41
C GLN A 247 7.75 -26.88 16.11
N ILE A 248 8.75 -27.43 15.41
CA ILE A 248 9.28 -26.80 14.18
C ILE A 248 8.38 -27.07 12.97
N SER A 249 7.58 -28.14 13.00
CA SER A 249 6.72 -28.55 11.88
C SER A 249 5.39 -27.79 11.78
N ASN A 250 4.95 -27.09 12.83
CA ASN A 250 3.64 -26.43 12.87
C ASN A 250 3.64 -24.91 12.57
N ILE A 251 4.81 -24.30 12.35
CA ILE A 251 4.93 -22.85 12.03
C ILE A 251 5.04 -22.60 10.50
N LYS A 252 5.15 -23.64 9.67
CA LYS A 252 5.43 -23.46 8.22
C LYS A 252 4.26 -23.71 7.26
N ARG A 253 3.04 -23.97 7.73
CA ARG A 253 1.88 -24.25 6.85
C ARG A 253 0.55 -23.72 7.38
N THR A 254 0.40 -22.40 7.46
CA THR A 254 -0.90 -21.73 7.29
C THR A 254 -0.82 -20.92 6.00
N GLY A 255 -0.95 -21.65 4.90
CA GLY A 255 -1.00 -21.15 3.54
C GLY A 255 -1.68 -22.22 2.71
N THR A 256 -2.95 -22.50 3.04
CA THR A 256 -3.79 -23.48 2.35
C THR A 256 -5.16 -22.86 2.10
N GLU A 257 -5.31 -22.26 0.94
CA GLU A 257 -6.56 -22.18 0.19
C GLU A 257 -6.91 -23.58 -0.36
N PRO A 258 -8.18 -24.04 -0.33
CA PRO A 258 -8.59 -25.27 -1.00
C PRO A 258 -9.50 -25.07 -2.23
N SER A 259 -9.33 -25.99 -3.19
CA SER A 259 -10.29 -26.50 -4.19
C SER A 259 -10.37 -25.74 -5.55
N GLU A 260 -9.90 -26.23 -6.71
CA GLU A 260 -10.03 -27.51 -7.44
C GLU A 260 -11.07 -27.42 -8.58
N THR A 261 -10.59 -27.34 -9.83
CA THR A 261 -11.04 -28.13 -11.01
C THR A 261 -10.35 -27.65 -12.31
N VAL A 262 -10.09 -28.59 -13.23
CA VAL A 262 -9.58 -28.51 -14.64
C VAL A 262 -8.14 -29.05 -14.86
N PRO A 263 -7.95 -30.10 -15.70
CA PRO A 263 -6.65 -30.71 -16.00
C PRO A 263 -6.12 -30.30 -17.42
N PRO A 264 -5.00 -30.82 -17.99
CA PRO A 264 -3.75 -30.06 -18.11
C PRO A 264 -3.22 -29.96 -19.56
N THR A 265 -2.75 -28.78 -20.02
CA THR A 265 -1.83 -28.72 -21.18
C THR A 265 -0.89 -27.49 -21.10
N GLY A 266 0.38 -27.68 -21.48
CA GLY A 266 1.26 -26.57 -21.88
C GLY A 266 2.55 -26.44 -21.08
N LYS A 267 3.56 -27.23 -21.46
CA LYS A 267 4.97 -27.02 -21.09
C LYS A 267 5.39 -25.59 -21.48
N ARG A 268 5.81 -24.76 -20.52
CA ARG A 268 6.57 -23.53 -20.80
C ARG A 268 8.06 -23.75 -20.50
N PRO A 269 8.98 -23.25 -21.35
CA PRO A 269 10.40 -23.57 -21.27
C PRO A 269 11.03 -22.89 -20.05
N ARG A 270 11.85 -23.66 -19.31
CA ARG A 270 12.75 -23.16 -18.27
C ARG A 270 13.79 -22.23 -18.87
N GLY A 271 13.49 -20.94 -18.93
CA GLY A 271 14.43 -19.87 -19.19
C GLY A 271 14.64 -19.01 -17.94
N ARG A 272 15.30 -19.54 -16.91
CA ARG A 272 15.81 -18.71 -15.80
C ARG A 272 17.31 -18.56 -16.00
N PRO A 273 17.83 -17.37 -16.34
CA PRO A 273 19.27 -17.15 -16.34
C PRO A 273 19.78 -17.34 -14.92
N LYS A 274 20.69 -18.30 -14.75
CA LYS A 274 21.54 -18.42 -13.55
C LYS A 274 22.67 -17.39 -13.65
N GLY A 275 22.83 -16.59 -12.59
CA GLY A 275 23.98 -15.69 -12.38
C GLY A 275 23.51 -14.42 -11.69
N SER A 276 23.57 -14.27 -10.36
CA SER A 276 24.76 -14.11 -9.52
C SER A 276 25.67 -12.97 -9.98
N LYS A 277 25.60 -11.82 -9.29
CA LYS A 277 26.69 -11.37 -8.41
C LYS A 277 26.26 -10.16 -7.58
N ASN A 278 26.47 -10.30 -6.28
CA ASN A 278 26.44 -9.23 -5.29
C ASN A 278 27.45 -8.14 -5.66
N ARG A 279 27.09 -6.87 -5.42
CA ARG A 279 28.08 -5.87 -5.04
C ARG A 279 27.54 -5.05 -3.88
N ALA A 280 27.79 -5.54 -2.68
CA ALA A 280 27.96 -4.66 -1.53
C ALA A 280 29.13 -3.73 -1.83
N LYS A 281 28.91 -2.43 -1.68
CA LYS A 281 29.99 -1.48 -1.38
C LYS A 281 29.52 -0.62 -0.22
N ALA A 282 29.96 -1.03 0.97
CA ALA A 282 30.09 -0.15 2.11
C ALA A 282 31.31 0.78 1.90
N ILE A 283 31.41 1.75 2.83
CA ILE A 283 32.47 2.75 3.07
C ILE A 283 32.19 4.09 2.41
N ALA A 284 32.20 5.25 3.07
CA ALA A 284 32.18 5.72 4.47
C ALA A 284 32.37 7.26 4.38
N THR A 285 32.07 8.00 5.46
CA THR A 285 32.60 9.35 5.80
C THR A 285 32.19 10.50 4.85
N SER A 286 31.72 11.68 5.26
CA SER A 286 31.77 12.52 6.46
C SER A 286 30.54 13.45 6.40
N GLU A 287 29.99 14.02 7.49
CA GLU A 287 30.31 15.40 7.90
C GLU A 287 29.41 15.80 9.08
N ALA A 288 30.01 16.53 10.03
CA ALA A 288 29.46 16.95 11.31
C ALA A 288 28.51 18.16 11.19
N PRO A 289 27.66 18.44 12.21
CA PRO A 289 26.83 19.64 12.25
C PRO A 289 27.60 20.86 12.79
N PRO A 290 27.42 22.08 12.24
CA PRO A 290 27.85 23.29 12.91
C PRO A 290 26.83 23.70 13.97
N ALA A 291 27.34 23.90 15.18
CA ALA A 291 26.75 24.69 16.25
C ALA A 291 26.98 26.20 16.00
N SER A 292 26.31 27.02 16.82
CA SER A 292 26.30 28.50 16.91
C SER A 292 25.17 29.15 16.10
N SER A 293 24.41 30.15 16.58
CA SER A 293 24.43 30.91 17.83
C SER A 293 23.30 31.96 17.78
N SER A 294 22.74 32.28 18.96
CA SER A 294 22.14 33.55 19.43
C SER A 294 20.75 33.37 20.04
#